data_AF-A0A850KPN0-F1
#
_entry.id   AF-A0A850KPN0-F1
#
_cell.length_a   1.000
_cell.length_b   1.000
_cell.length_c   1.000
_cell.angle_alpha   90.00
_cell.angle_beta   90.00
_cell.angle_gamma   90.00
#
_symmetry.space_group_name_H-M   'P 1'
#
loop_
_entity.id
_entity.type
_entity.pdbx_description
1 polymer ?
#
loop_
_entity_poly.entity_id
_entity_poly.type
_entity_poly.pdbx_seq_one_letter_code
_entity_poly.pdbx_strand_id
1 'polypeptide(L)'
;MSFSVNTNAGAFAALQNLNSTTNMLNKTQTQINTGLKVASAKDNAAVFSIAQKLRGDVSGLNAVKSSLDRALSTIDVAVAAGEAVSDLLIEMKEKA
;
A
#
# COMPACT_ATOMS: atom_id res chain seq x y z
N MET A 1 0.29 -31.25 -47.83
CA MET A 1 -0.43 -30.08 -48.35
C MET A 1 0.31 -28.79 -47.97
N SER A 2 1.52 -28.58 -48.51
CA SER A 2 2.45 -27.54 -48.01
C SER A 2 2.39 -26.21 -48.78
N PHE A 3 1.63 -26.11 -49.87
CA PHE A 3 1.51 -24.89 -50.66
C PHE A 3 0.04 -24.63 -51.00
N SER A 4 -0.66 -23.92 -50.11
CA SER A 4 -1.95 -23.28 -50.40
C SER A 4 -1.69 -21.81 -50.71
N VAL A 5 -2.17 -21.31 -51.85
CA VAL A 5 -2.09 -19.89 -52.22
C VAL A 5 -3.06 -19.03 -51.40
N ASN A 6 -4.13 -19.65 -50.89
CA ASN A 6 -5.22 -18.97 -50.18
C ASN A 6 -5.03 -18.94 -48.66
N THR A 7 -4.15 -19.78 -48.09
CA THR A 7 -3.94 -19.88 -46.64
C THR A 7 -2.47 -20.11 -46.34
N ASN A 8 -1.84 -19.11 -45.72
CA ASN A 8 -0.44 -19.17 -45.34
C ASN A 8 -0.31 -19.50 -43.84
N ALA A 9 -0.13 -20.78 -43.53
CA ALA A 9 0.05 -21.26 -42.15
C ALA A 9 1.25 -20.60 -41.44
N GLY A 10 2.31 -20.26 -42.18
CA GLY A 10 3.47 -19.55 -41.64
C GLY A 10 3.14 -18.13 -41.18
N ALA A 11 2.31 -17.41 -41.95
CA ALA A 11 1.82 -16.08 -41.57
C ALA A 11 0.89 -16.13 -40.35
N PHE A 12 0.04 -17.15 -40.22
CA PHE A 12 -0.80 -17.35 -39.03
C PHE A 12 0.04 -17.64 -37.78
N ALA A 13 1.08 -18.48 -37.90
CA ALA A 13 2.01 -18.74 -36.80
C ALA A 13 2.77 -17.48 -36.39
N ALA A 14 3.24 -16.67 -37.35
CA ALA A 14 3.88 -15.38 -37.07
C ALA A 14 2.92 -14.41 -36.39
N LEU A 15 1.66 -14.34 -36.83
CA LEU A 15 0.63 -13.50 -36.23
C LEU A 15 0.27 -13.94 -34.81
N GLN A 16 0.26 -15.26 -34.52
CA GLN A 16 0.07 -15.76 -33.16
C GLN A 16 1.23 -15.36 -32.23
N ASN A 17 2.47 -15.45 -32.71
CA ASN A 17 3.65 -14.99 -31.98
C ASN A 17 3.63 -13.47 -31.74
N LEU A 18 3.23 -12.69 -32.75
CA LEU A 18 3.08 -11.25 -32.63
C LEU A 18 2.03 -10.89 -31.58
N ASN A 19 0.83 -11.48 -31.64
CA ASN A 19 -0.22 -11.27 -30.65
C ASN A 19 0.23 -11.64 -29.23
N SER A 20 0.95 -12.76 -29.07
CA SER A 20 1.54 -13.14 -27.78
C SER A 20 2.51 -12.07 -27.27
N THR A 21 3.39 -11.57 -28.14
CA THR A 21 4.37 -10.53 -27.82
C THR A 21 3.70 -9.21 -27.44
N THR A 22 2.68 -8.78 -28.20
CA THR A 22 1.87 -7.60 -27.89
C THR A 22 1.17 -7.73 -26.54
N ASN A 23 0.63 -8.90 -26.22
CA ASN A 23 0.00 -9.15 -24.92
C ASN A 23 1.02 -9.06 -23.76
N MET A 24 2.21 -9.61 -23.94
CA MET A 24 3.28 -9.49 -22.95
C MET A 24 3.73 -8.03 -22.76
N LEU A 25 3.89 -7.28 -23.85
CA LEU A 25 4.23 -5.86 -23.80
C LEU A 25 3.18 -5.04 -23.06
N ASN A 26 1.89 -5.27 -23.33
CA ASN A 26 0.80 -4.59 -22.62
C ASN A 26 0.83 -4.87 -21.11
N LYS A 27 1.15 -6.11 -20.71
CA LYS A 27 1.29 -6.47 -19.30
C LYS A 27 2.47 -5.75 -18.65
N THR A 28 3.64 -5.75 -19.29
CA THR A 28 4.83 -5.03 -18.80
C THR A 28 4.57 -3.53 -18.71
N GLN A 29 3.93 -2.93 -19.72
CA GLN A 29 3.57 -1.52 -19.70
C GLN A 29 2.64 -1.18 -18.52
N THR A 30 1.67 -2.06 -18.23
CA THR A 30 0.77 -1.90 -17.07
C THR A 30 1.55 -1.94 -15.76
N GLN A 31 2.52 -2.86 -15.63
CA GLN A 31 3.38 -2.95 -14.44
C GLN A 31 4.28 -1.72 -14.29
N ILE A 32 4.82 -1.18 -15.38
CA ILE A 32 5.62 0.06 -15.37
C ILE A 32 4.76 1.25 -14.95
N ASN A 33 3.57 1.40 -15.55
CA ASN A 33 2.68 2.53 -15.27
C ASN A 33 2.16 2.54 -13.82
N THR A 34 1.89 1.35 -13.26
CA THR A 34 1.39 1.22 -11.88
C THR A 34 2.50 1.10 -10.84
N GLY A 35 3.73 0.74 -11.26
CA GLY A 35 4.82 0.34 -10.37
C GLY A 35 4.56 -0.96 -9.60
N LEU A 36 3.45 -1.66 -9.88
CA LEU A 36 3.04 -2.87 -9.16
C LEU A 36 3.20 -4.10 -10.05
N LYS A 37 3.86 -5.13 -9.51
CA LYS A 37 3.94 -6.45 -10.16
C LYS A 37 2.55 -7.10 -10.32
N VAL A 38 1.65 -6.88 -9.36
CA VAL A 38 0.25 -7.32 -9.36
C VAL A 38 -0.61 -6.09 -9.12
N ALA A 39 -1.15 -5.53 -10.20
CA ALA A 39 -1.97 -4.32 -10.15
C ALA A 39 -3.44 -4.64 -9.89
N SER A 40 -3.92 -5.79 -10.37
CA SER A 40 -5.32 -6.19 -10.30
C SER A 40 -5.51 -7.63 -9.82
N ALA A 41 -6.74 -7.94 -9.38
CA ALA A 41 -7.13 -9.32 -9.06
C ALA A 41 -7.05 -10.27 -10.28
N LYS A 42 -7.07 -9.74 -11.51
CA LYS A 42 -6.90 -10.53 -12.74
C LYS A 42 -5.46 -11.02 -12.91
N ASP A 43 -4.49 -10.26 -12.41
CA ASP A 43 -3.07 -10.62 -12.51
C ASP A 43 -2.70 -11.76 -11.55
N ASN A 44 -3.19 -11.68 -10.31
CA ASN A 44 -3.12 -12.73 -9.31
C ASN A 44 -4.08 -12.43 -8.16
N ALA A 45 -5.22 -13.12 -8.12
CA ALA A 45 -6.25 -12.89 -7.12
C ALA A 45 -5.75 -13.11 -5.68
N ALA A 46 -4.98 -14.18 -5.44
CA ALA A 46 -4.48 -14.50 -4.10
C ALA A 46 -3.52 -13.43 -3.58
N VAL A 47 -2.52 -13.04 -4.39
CA VAL A 47 -1.54 -12.01 -4.00
C VAL A 47 -2.22 -10.65 -3.87
N PHE A 48 -3.15 -10.32 -4.76
CA PHE A 48 -3.90 -9.07 -4.68
C PHE A 48 -4.75 -9.00 -3.40
N SER A 49 -5.46 -10.06 -3.03
CA SER A 49 -6.24 -10.11 -1.80
C SER A 49 -5.38 -10.01 -0.54
N ILE A 50 -4.22 -10.67 -0.50
CA ILE A 50 -3.27 -10.54 0.61
C ILE A 50 -2.74 -9.10 0.69
N ALA A 51 -2.36 -8.51 -0.45
CA ALA A 51 -1.89 -7.13 -0.51
C ALA A 51 -2.98 -6.13 -0.05
N GLN A 52 -4.24 -6.34 -0.42
CA GLN A 52 -5.36 -5.53 0.04
C GLN A 52 -5.59 -5.65 1.54
N LYS A 53 -5.49 -6.87 2.10
CA LYS A 53 -5.56 -7.08 3.55
C LYS A 53 -4.43 -6.32 4.26
N LEU A 54 -3.19 -6.47 3.80
CA LEU A 54 -2.03 -5.78 4.36
C LEU A 54 -2.17 -4.25 4.28
N ARG A 55 -2.69 -3.69 3.18
CA ARG A 55 -2.98 -2.25 3.08
C ARG A 55 -4.01 -1.81 4.12
N GLY A 56 -5.03 -2.62 4.36
CA GLY A 56 -6.01 -2.40 5.43
C GLY A 56 -5.36 -2.41 6.81
N ASP A 57 -4.53 -3.41 7.10
CA ASP A 57 -3.82 -3.54 8.36
C ASP A 57 -2.90 -2.33 8.62
N VAL A 58 -2.13 -1.88 7.61
CA VAL A 58 -1.27 -0.69 7.71
C VAL A 58 -2.09 0.57 7.98
N SER A 59 -3.23 0.74 7.32
CA SER A 59 -4.13 1.87 7.58
C SER A 59 -4.65 1.87 9.03
N GLY A 60 -5.07 0.69 9.51
CA GLY A 60 -5.49 0.49 10.90
C GLY A 60 -4.38 0.81 11.90
N LEU A 61 -3.17 0.31 11.65
CA LEU A 61 -2.00 0.59 12.48
C LEU A 61 -1.64 2.08 12.50
N ASN A 62 -1.75 2.78 11.37
CA ASN A 62 -1.54 4.24 11.32
C ASN A 62 -2.58 5.01 12.16
N ALA A 63 -3.84 4.58 12.15
CA ALA A 63 -4.88 5.18 12.99
C ALA A 63 -4.63 4.93 14.49
N VAL A 64 -4.21 3.72 14.84
CA VAL A 64 -3.80 3.38 16.21
C VAL A 64 -2.62 4.23 16.64
N LYS A 65 -1.57 4.33 15.81
CA LYS A 65 -0.41 5.17 16.08
C LYS A 65 -0.80 6.63 16.33
N SER A 66 -1.61 7.21 15.44
CA SER A 66 -2.12 8.59 15.64
C SER A 66 -2.89 8.76 16.95
N SER A 67 -3.61 7.71 17.38
CA SER A 67 -4.32 7.74 18.67
C SER A 67 -3.38 7.66 19.87
N LEU A 68 -2.33 6.84 19.78
CA LEU A 68 -1.27 6.78 20.79
C LEU A 68 -0.52 8.12 20.88
N ASP A 69 -0.20 8.74 19.75
CA ASP A 69 0.46 10.06 19.71
C ASP A 69 -0.39 11.14 20.40
N ARG A 70 -1.73 11.11 20.20
CA ARG A 70 -2.65 12.01 20.92
C ARG A 70 -2.69 11.73 22.43
N ALA A 71 -2.68 10.45 22.82
CA ALA A 71 -2.68 10.07 24.23
C ALA A 71 -1.40 10.56 24.92
N LEU A 72 -0.24 10.38 24.27
CA LEU A 72 1.03 10.92 24.75
C LEU A 72 0.97 12.43 24.93
N SER A 73 0.52 13.17 23.92
CA SER A 73 0.39 14.63 24.03
C SER A 73 -0.53 15.07 25.17
N THR A 74 -1.59 14.32 25.46
CA THR A 74 -2.50 14.62 26.59
C THR A 74 -1.82 14.34 27.93
N ILE A 75 -1.06 13.25 28.03
CA ILE A 75 -0.29 12.91 29.22
C ILE A 75 0.80 13.96 29.47
N ASP A 76 1.51 14.42 28.44
CA ASP A 76 2.53 15.46 28.57
C ASP A 76 1.96 16.75 29.16
N VAL A 77 0.76 17.18 28.69
CA VAL A 77 0.05 18.33 29.26
C VAL A 77 -0.35 18.08 30.71
N ALA A 78 -0.84 16.88 31.04
CA ALA A 78 -1.22 16.54 32.41
C ALA A 78 0.00 16.53 33.36
N VAL A 79 1.16 16.06 32.89
CA VAL A 79 2.42 16.08 33.66
C VAL A 79 2.85 17.52 33.93
N ALA A 80 2.91 18.37 32.89
CA ALA A 80 3.27 19.78 33.06
C ALA A 80 2.33 20.53 34.02
N ALA A 81 1.03 20.25 33.96
CA ALA A 81 0.06 20.79 34.90
C ALA A 81 0.28 20.26 36.34
N GLY A 82 0.60 18.98 36.48
CA GLY A 82 0.91 18.35 37.77
C GLY A 82 2.16 18.93 38.43
N GLU A 83 3.21 19.21 37.66
CA GLU A 83 4.42 19.90 38.11
C GLU A 83 4.08 21.30 38.64
N ALA A 84 3.32 22.09 37.87
CA ALA A 84 2.91 23.43 38.29
C ALA A 84 2.07 23.43 39.58
N VAL A 85 1.16 22.47 39.76
CA VAL A 85 0.39 22.30 41.00
C VAL A 85 1.31 21.92 42.17
N SER A 86 2.27 21.04 41.95
CA SER A 86 3.25 20.63 42.97
C SER A 86 4.08 21.82 43.45
N ASP A 87 4.58 22.64 42.53
CA ASP A 87 5.35 23.85 42.85
C ASP A 87 4.52 24.84 43.68
N LEU A 88 3.25 25.05 43.31
CA LEU A 88 2.35 25.93 44.05
C LEU A 88 2.08 25.43 45.48
N LEU A 89 1.96 24.11 45.67
CA LEU A 89 1.81 23.52 47.00
C LEU A 89 3.06 23.71 47.86
N ILE A 90 4.26 23.65 47.28
CA ILE A 90 5.52 23.93 47.98
C ILE A 90 5.56 25.39 48.42
N GLU A 91 5.24 26.33 47.52
CA GLU A 91 5.21 27.77 47.83
C GLU A 91 4.20 28.10 48.95
N MET A 92 3.03 27.46 48.93
CA MET A 92 2.03 27.62 50.00
C MET A 92 2.55 27.12 51.35
N LYS A 93 3.30 26.01 51.37
CA LYS A 93 3.88 25.46 52.59
C LYS A 93 5.02 26.33 53.13
N GLU A 94 5.80 26.97 52.27
CA GLU A 94 6.87 27.89 52.70
C GLU A 94 6.33 29.20 53.28
N LYS A 95 5.15 29.65 52.81
CA LYS A 95 4.48 30.87 53.29
C LYS A 95 3.62 30.66 54.54
N ALA A 96 3.33 29.42 54.92
CA ALA A 96 2.54 29.05 56.10
C ALA A 96 3.43 28.84 57.33
#